data_AF-A0A8J8FF48-F1
#
_entry.id   AF-A0A8J8FF48-F1
#
_cell.length_a   1.000
_cell.length_b   1.000
_cell.length_c   1.000
_cell.angle_alpha   90.00
_cell.angle_beta   90.00
_cell.angle_gamma   90.00
#
_symmetry.space_group_name_H-M   'P 1'
#
loop_
_entity.id
_entity.type
_entity.pdbx_description
1 polymer ?
#
loop_
_entity_poly.entity_id
_entity_poly.type
_entity_poly.pdbx_seq_one_letter_code
_entity_poly.pdbx_strand_id
1 'polypeptide(L)'
;MLSKSQAKVFFLGGTIVTFAIFLGLSWNSLSNEVPKRTHEENLTPQVISGKTIWEKNNCMGCHTIMGEGAYYAPELTKVYERRGEAYIKAALMSKTPWSPRGRKMVAYAMTEQEANDVVAFLKWIGEVDLNGFPAKPDLKK
;
A
#
# COMPACT_ATOMS: atom_id res chain seq x y z
N MET A 1 15.39 30.28 33.85
CA MET A 1 15.58 30.19 32.37
C MET A 1 16.92 29.51 32.12
N LEU A 2 17.01 28.62 31.13
CA LEU A 2 18.28 27.99 30.74
C LEU A 2 19.24 29.04 30.16
N SER A 3 20.54 28.92 30.43
CA SER A 3 21.55 29.67 29.69
C SER A 3 21.60 29.21 28.23
N LYS A 4 22.17 30.03 27.33
CA LYS A 4 22.35 29.67 25.91
C LYS A 4 23.13 28.34 25.75
N SER A 5 24.13 28.13 26.60
CA SER A 5 24.93 26.88 26.60
C SER A 5 24.09 25.69 27.05
N GLN A 6 23.32 25.83 28.14
CA GLN A 6 22.43 24.78 28.62
C GLN A 6 21.35 24.42 27.59
N ALA A 7 20.76 25.41 26.93
CA ALA A 7 19.79 25.20 25.87
C ALA A 7 20.39 24.45 24.67
N LYS A 8 21.64 24.78 24.27
CA LYS A 8 22.35 24.09 23.18
C LYS A 8 22.63 22.62 23.53
N VAL A 9 23.11 22.35 24.75
CA VAL A 9 23.38 20.99 25.21
C VAL A 9 22.09 20.18 25.28
N PHE A 10 21.01 20.77 25.80
CA PHE A 10 19.70 20.13 25.83
C PHE A 10 19.19 19.78 24.42
N PHE A 11 19.27 20.73 23.48
CA PHE A 11 18.86 20.50 22.10
C PHE A 11 19.67 19.36 21.46
N LEU A 12 21.01 19.46 21.46
CA LEU A 12 21.85 18.46 20.81
C LEU A 12 21.76 17.08 21.47
N GLY A 13 21.77 17.04 22.80
CA GLY A 13 21.61 15.80 23.56
C GLY A 13 20.24 15.15 23.31
N GLY A 14 19.17 15.95 23.36
CA GLY A 14 17.82 15.50 23.04
C GLY A 14 17.71 14.95 21.62
N THR A 15 18.25 15.67 20.62
CA THR A 15 18.29 15.22 19.22
C THR A 15 19.05 13.90 19.07
N ILE A 16 20.22 13.76 19.70
CA ILE A 16 21.00 12.51 19.62
C ILE A 16 20.21 11.34 20.21
N VAL A 17 19.60 11.53 21.38
CA VAL A 17 18.82 10.49 22.06
C VAL A 17 17.59 10.11 21.23
N THR A 18 16.79 11.06 20.77
CA THR A 18 15.59 10.76 19.97
C THR A 18 15.95 10.14 18.62
N PHE A 19 17.05 10.58 18.00
CA PHE A 19 17.54 9.97 16.76
C PHE A 19 17.99 8.52 16.98
N ALA A 20 18.72 8.23 18.06
CA ALA A 20 19.11 6.87 18.41
C ALA A 20 17.89 5.96 18.67
N ILE A 21 16.87 6.46 19.38
CA ILE A 21 15.61 5.76 19.59
C ILE A 21 14.92 5.49 18.25
N PHE A 22 14.83 6.49 17.38
CA PHE A 22 14.24 6.35 16.05
C PHE A 22 14.93 5.26 15.23
N LEU A 23 16.27 5.22 15.22
CA LEU A 23 17.03 4.18 14.53
C LEU A 23 16.74 2.78 15.11
N GLY A 24 16.70 2.65 16.45
CA GLY A 24 16.37 1.39 17.11
C GLY A 24 14.97 0.88 16.77
N LEU A 25 13.97 1.77 16.79
CA LEU A 25 12.59 1.44 16.42
C LEU A 25 12.45 1.13 14.93
N SER A 26 13.15 1.86 14.07
CA SER A 26 13.16 1.61 12.62
C SER A 26 13.75 0.24 12.31
N TRP A 27 14.86 -0.13 12.95
CA TRP A 27 15.46 -1.44 12.79
C TRP A 27 14.53 -2.56 13.25
N ASN A 28 13.92 -2.44 14.43
CA ASN A 28 12.94 -3.42 14.90
C ASN A 28 11.75 -3.55 13.94
N SER A 29 11.27 -2.42 13.42
CA SER A 29 10.14 -2.40 12.48
C SER A 29 10.50 -3.12 11.18
N LEU A 30 11.64 -2.81 10.58
CA LEU A 30 12.07 -3.36 9.28
C LEU A 30 12.55 -4.82 9.37
N SER A 31 13.19 -5.22 10.47
CA SER A 31 13.77 -6.55 10.58
C SER A 31 12.83 -7.59 11.21
N ASN A 32 11.88 -7.18 12.05
CA ASN A 32 11.02 -8.12 12.78
C ASN A 32 9.53 -7.95 12.43
N GLU A 33 9.01 -6.74 12.50
CA GLU A 33 7.57 -6.50 12.38
C GLU A 33 7.07 -6.56 10.93
N VAL A 34 7.77 -5.90 10.01
CA VAL A 34 7.35 -5.82 8.59
C VAL A 34 7.31 -7.22 7.96
N PRO A 35 8.39 -8.04 7.96
CA PRO A 35 8.36 -9.37 7.35
C PRO A 35 7.24 -10.27 7.88
N LYS A 36 6.99 -10.21 9.18
CA LYS A 36 5.94 -10.97 9.85
C LYS A 36 4.55 -10.53 9.42
N ARG A 37 4.27 -9.22 9.38
CA ARG A 37 2.95 -8.67 9.07
C ARG A 37 2.61 -8.72 7.59
N THR A 38 3.62 -8.68 6.73
CA THR A 38 3.45 -8.75 5.29
C THR A 38 3.47 -10.17 4.74
N HIS A 39 3.74 -11.18 5.57
CA HIS A 39 3.97 -12.55 5.12
C HIS A 39 5.01 -12.58 4.00
N GLU A 40 6.23 -12.15 4.30
CA GLU A 40 7.33 -12.04 3.33
C GLU A 40 7.57 -13.35 2.57
N GLU A 41 7.35 -14.50 3.21
CA GLU A 41 7.40 -15.82 2.59
C GLU A 41 6.45 -16.01 1.39
N ASN A 42 5.38 -15.21 1.32
CA ASN A 42 4.39 -15.23 0.25
C ASN A 42 4.68 -14.23 -0.88
N LEU A 43 5.80 -13.48 -0.82
CA LEU A 43 6.26 -12.60 -1.90
C LEU A 43 6.86 -13.41 -3.06
N THR A 44 5.99 -14.03 -3.85
CA THR A 44 6.39 -14.73 -5.06
C THR A 44 6.91 -13.76 -6.13
N PRO A 45 7.67 -14.23 -7.13
CA PRO A 45 8.05 -13.41 -8.29
C PRO A 45 6.85 -12.76 -8.99
N GLN A 46 5.70 -13.42 -8.96
CA GLN A 46 4.46 -12.92 -9.52
C GLN A 46 3.90 -11.71 -8.75
N VAL A 47 3.92 -11.76 -7.41
CA VAL A 47 3.52 -10.64 -6.54
C VAL A 47 4.44 -9.44 -6.77
N ILE A 48 5.75 -9.69 -6.88
CA ILE A 48 6.75 -8.65 -7.15
C ILE A 48 6.51 -8.01 -8.52
N SER A 49 6.27 -8.81 -9.56
CA SER A 49 5.90 -8.33 -10.90
C SER A 49 4.65 -7.44 -10.86
N GLY A 50 3.60 -7.88 -10.15
CA GLY A 50 2.37 -7.13 -9.98
C GLY A 50 2.58 -5.77 -9.32
N LYS A 51 3.44 -5.71 -8.29
CA LYS A 51 3.85 -4.44 -7.66
C LYS A 51 4.58 -3.54 -8.65
N THR A 52 5.50 -4.07 -9.45
CA THR A 52 6.21 -3.27 -10.46
C THR A 52 5.23 -2.69 -11.50
N ILE A 53 4.23 -3.47 -11.94
CA ILE A 53 3.19 -2.99 -12.86
C ILE A 53 2.36 -1.89 -12.20
N TRP A 54 1.95 -2.07 -10.93
CA TRP A 54 1.22 -1.08 -10.14
C TRP A 54 1.96 0.27 -10.07
N GLU A 55 3.27 0.24 -9.80
CA GLU A 55 4.10 1.45 -9.69
C GLU A 55 4.34 2.10 -11.05
N LYS A 56 4.69 1.31 -12.07
CA LYS A 56 4.96 1.81 -13.43
C LYS A 56 3.75 2.52 -14.04
N ASN A 57 2.54 2.08 -13.67
CA ASN A 57 1.29 2.65 -14.16
C ASN A 57 0.72 3.76 -13.25
N ASN A 58 1.46 4.18 -12.23
CA ASN A 58 1.06 5.20 -11.26
C ASN A 58 -0.36 4.98 -10.70
N CYS A 59 -0.70 3.74 -10.35
CA CYS A 59 -2.04 3.41 -9.88
C CYS A 59 -2.41 4.16 -8.58
N MET A 60 -1.43 4.39 -7.70
CA MET A 60 -1.58 5.25 -6.50
C MET A 60 -1.87 6.72 -6.82
N GLY A 61 -1.61 7.19 -8.05
CA GLY A 61 -1.99 8.53 -8.49
C GLY A 61 -3.50 8.74 -8.57
N CYS A 62 -4.30 7.67 -8.55
CA CYS A 62 -5.76 7.72 -8.49
C CYS A 62 -6.34 6.97 -7.28
N HIS A 63 -5.74 5.84 -6.93
CA HIS A 63 -6.21 4.94 -5.88
C HIS A 63 -5.40 5.08 -4.59
N THR A 64 -5.88 4.46 -3.52
CA THR A 64 -5.09 4.16 -2.33
C THR A 64 -4.88 2.65 -2.16
N ILE A 65 -3.77 2.28 -1.54
CA ILE A 65 -3.52 0.97 -0.89
C ILE A 65 -3.04 1.23 0.52
N MET A 66 -3.46 0.42 1.49
CA MET A 66 -3.21 0.62 2.92
C MET A 66 -3.61 2.03 3.42
N GLY A 67 -4.56 2.69 2.76
CA GLY A 67 -4.97 4.06 3.07
C GLY A 67 -4.09 5.17 2.47
N GLU A 68 -3.00 4.84 1.79
CA GLU A 68 -2.05 5.79 1.21
C GLU A 68 -2.18 5.87 -0.32
N GLY A 69 -2.14 7.09 -0.86
CA GLY A 69 -2.29 7.37 -2.29
C GLY A 69 -3.23 8.55 -2.56
N ALA A 70 -3.96 8.52 -3.68
CA ALA A 70 -4.91 9.55 -4.06
C ALA A 70 -6.37 9.14 -3.79
N TYR A 71 -7.27 10.13 -3.74
CA TYR A 71 -8.68 9.95 -3.39
C TYR A 71 -9.64 10.07 -4.60
N TYR A 72 -9.10 10.01 -5.82
CA TYR A 72 -9.90 10.05 -7.04
C TYR A 72 -10.62 8.73 -7.31
N ALA A 73 -10.09 7.60 -6.87
CA ALA A 73 -10.65 6.28 -7.09
C ALA A 73 -10.67 5.45 -5.79
N PRO A 74 -11.38 4.32 -5.75
CA PRO A 74 -11.56 3.56 -4.51
C PRO A 74 -10.24 3.02 -3.93
N GLU A 75 -10.20 2.88 -2.61
CA GLU A 75 -9.19 2.12 -1.86
C GLU A 75 -9.17 0.65 -2.33
N LEU A 76 -7.98 0.08 -2.54
CA LEU A 76 -7.80 -1.24 -3.15
C LEU A 76 -7.24 -2.34 -2.25
N THR A 77 -6.89 -2.08 -0.99
CA THR A 77 -6.34 -3.10 -0.06
C THR A 77 -7.17 -4.37 -0.03
N LYS A 78 -8.49 -4.24 0.12
CA LYS A 78 -9.42 -5.38 0.17
C LYS A 78 -10.18 -5.57 -1.14
N VAL A 79 -9.65 -5.13 -2.28
CA VAL A 79 -10.38 -5.23 -3.56
C VAL A 79 -10.57 -6.67 -4.03
N TYR A 80 -9.59 -7.54 -3.79
CA TYR A 80 -9.69 -8.96 -4.13
C TYR A 80 -10.87 -9.62 -3.40
N GLU A 81 -10.97 -9.44 -2.08
CA GLU A 81 -12.11 -9.89 -1.27
C GLU A 81 -13.43 -9.26 -1.72
N ARG A 82 -13.43 -7.94 -1.98
CA ARG A 82 -14.65 -7.17 -2.27
C ARG A 82 -15.21 -7.38 -3.67
N ARG A 83 -14.38 -7.74 -4.66
CA ARG A 83 -14.78 -7.77 -6.09
C ARG A 83 -14.40 -9.07 -6.81
N GLY A 84 -13.45 -9.83 -6.28
CA GLY A 84 -12.94 -11.04 -6.89
C GLY A 84 -12.00 -10.80 -8.08
N GLU A 85 -11.27 -11.84 -8.44
CA GLU A 85 -10.27 -11.85 -9.51
C GLU A 85 -10.84 -11.45 -10.87
N ALA A 86 -11.96 -12.03 -11.28
CA ALA A 86 -12.54 -11.79 -12.59
C ALA A 86 -12.87 -10.31 -12.84
N TYR A 87 -13.35 -9.61 -11.80
CA TYR A 87 -13.65 -8.19 -11.89
C TYR A 87 -12.38 -7.35 -12.05
N ILE A 88 -11.33 -7.68 -11.30
CA ILE A 88 -10.04 -6.97 -11.37
C ILE A 88 -9.42 -7.18 -12.76
N LYS A 89 -9.36 -8.42 -13.24
CA LYS A 89 -8.86 -8.73 -14.59
C LYS A 89 -9.64 -8.00 -15.67
N ALA A 90 -10.98 -7.99 -15.59
CA ALA A 90 -11.80 -7.27 -16.57
C ALA A 90 -11.47 -5.77 -16.65
N ALA A 91 -11.22 -5.12 -15.51
CA ALA A 91 -10.84 -3.71 -15.48
C ALA A 91 -9.44 -3.48 -16.07
N LEU A 92 -8.45 -4.32 -15.70
CA LEU A 92 -7.06 -4.19 -16.14
C LEU A 92 -6.87 -4.51 -17.63
N MET A 93 -7.59 -5.51 -18.13
CA MET A 93 -7.51 -5.96 -19.54
C MET A 93 -8.42 -5.15 -20.47
N SER A 94 -9.20 -4.20 -19.92
CA SER A 94 -10.10 -3.38 -20.71
C SER A 94 -9.36 -2.58 -21.79
N LYS A 95 -9.80 -2.70 -23.05
CA LYS A 95 -9.30 -1.93 -24.19
C LYS A 95 -9.90 -0.52 -24.28
N THR A 96 -10.86 -0.21 -23.43
CA THR A 96 -11.49 1.12 -23.32
C THR A 96 -11.41 1.62 -21.87
N PRO A 97 -11.51 2.94 -21.63
CA PRO A 97 -11.44 3.49 -20.28
C PRO A 97 -12.49 2.88 -19.34
N TRP A 98 -12.07 2.39 -18.19
CA TRP A 98 -12.96 1.74 -17.22
C TRP A 98 -13.67 2.80 -16.35
N SER A 99 -15.01 2.79 -16.33
CA SER A 99 -15.79 3.83 -15.67
C SER A 99 -17.17 3.35 -15.18
N PRO A 100 -17.23 2.41 -14.23
CA PRO A 100 -18.50 1.84 -13.76
C PRO A 100 -19.39 2.86 -13.01
N ARG A 101 -18.84 4.00 -12.59
CA ARG A 101 -19.55 5.08 -11.86
C ARG A 101 -19.11 6.48 -12.30
N GLY A 102 -18.80 6.65 -13.59
CA GLY A 102 -18.50 7.95 -14.21
C GLY A 102 -17.05 8.45 -14.11
N ARG A 103 -16.33 8.17 -13.02
CA ARG A 103 -14.87 8.43 -12.95
C ARG A 103 -14.12 7.44 -13.83
N LYS A 104 -13.15 7.94 -14.62
CA LYS A 104 -12.45 7.17 -15.65
C LYS A 104 -11.08 6.70 -15.16
N MET A 105 -10.85 5.40 -15.27
CA MET A 105 -9.53 4.77 -15.24
C MET A 105 -9.05 4.59 -16.68
N VAL A 106 -7.75 4.73 -16.93
CA VAL A 106 -7.17 4.59 -18.27
C VAL A 106 -7.36 3.17 -18.82
N ALA A 107 -7.37 3.04 -20.15
CA ALA A 107 -7.42 1.75 -20.82
C ALA A 107 -6.01 1.14 -20.84
N TYR A 108 -5.68 0.28 -19.88
CA TYR A 108 -4.36 -0.34 -19.83
C TYR A 108 -4.19 -1.44 -20.89
N ALA A 109 -5.28 -2.10 -21.29
CA ALA A 109 -5.26 -3.22 -22.23
C ALA A 109 -4.19 -4.29 -21.87
N MET A 110 -4.04 -4.55 -20.56
CA MET A 110 -3.04 -5.50 -20.06
C MET A 110 -3.25 -6.88 -20.69
N THR A 111 -2.14 -7.59 -20.90
CA THR A 111 -2.17 -9.01 -21.20
C THR A 111 -2.76 -9.79 -20.02
N GLU A 112 -3.18 -11.03 -20.27
CA GLU A 112 -3.67 -11.89 -19.19
C GLU A 112 -2.61 -12.12 -18.11
N GLN A 113 -1.33 -12.26 -18.50
CA GLN A 113 -0.24 -12.43 -17.55
C GLN A 113 -0.06 -11.21 -16.66
N GLU A 114 0.03 -10.00 -17.23
CA GLU A 114 0.16 -8.77 -16.46
C GLU A 114 -1.03 -8.56 -15.51
N ALA A 115 -2.24 -8.86 -15.96
CA ALA A 115 -3.43 -8.78 -15.13
C ALA A 115 -3.38 -9.79 -13.98
N ASN A 116 -2.95 -11.02 -14.23
CA ASN A 116 -2.75 -12.05 -13.19
C ASN A 116 -1.71 -11.59 -12.15
N ASP A 117 -0.62 -10.96 -12.60
CA ASP A 117 0.43 -10.47 -11.70
C ASP A 117 -0.09 -9.37 -10.77
N VAL A 118 -0.83 -8.39 -11.31
CA VAL A 118 -1.45 -7.33 -10.50
C VAL A 118 -2.52 -7.91 -9.56
N VAL A 119 -3.30 -8.90 -9.99
CA VAL A 119 -4.23 -9.61 -9.11
C VAL A 119 -3.49 -10.30 -7.97
N ALA A 120 -2.39 -11.00 -8.25
CA ALA A 120 -1.58 -11.67 -7.23
C ALA A 120 -1.05 -10.65 -6.20
N PHE A 121 -0.56 -9.50 -6.66
CA PHE A 121 -0.16 -8.40 -5.80
C PHE A 121 -1.30 -7.87 -4.93
N LEU A 122 -2.47 -7.57 -5.52
CA LEU A 122 -3.62 -7.06 -4.76
C LEU A 122 -4.20 -8.08 -3.79
N LYS A 123 -4.09 -9.38 -4.10
CA LYS A 123 -4.45 -10.45 -3.18
C LYS A 123 -3.52 -10.46 -1.98
N TRP A 124 -2.19 -10.46 -2.21
CA TRP A 124 -1.18 -10.41 -1.16
C TRP A 124 -1.34 -9.16 -0.27
N ILE A 125 -1.56 -7.99 -0.88
CA ILE A 125 -1.87 -6.74 -0.15
C ILE A 125 -3.08 -6.92 0.77
N GLY A 126 -4.11 -7.62 0.30
CA GLY A 126 -5.30 -7.92 1.07
C GLY A 126 -5.07 -8.87 2.25
N GLU A 127 -3.94 -9.56 2.32
CA GLU A 127 -3.60 -10.50 3.38
C GLU A 127 -2.62 -9.89 4.42
N VAL A 128 -2.06 -8.70 4.15
CA VAL A 128 -1.19 -7.98 5.10
C VAL A 128 -1.95 -7.63 6.39
N ASP A 129 -1.33 -7.87 7.54
CA ASP A 129 -1.83 -7.44 8.84
C ASP A 129 -1.62 -5.93 9.06
N LEU A 130 -2.71 -5.18 8.86
CA LEU A 130 -2.75 -3.73 9.03
C LEU A 130 -3.44 -3.31 10.33
N ASN A 131 -3.36 -4.13 11.38
CA ASN A 131 -3.98 -3.85 12.70
C ASN A 131 -5.47 -3.52 12.61
N GLY A 132 -6.21 -4.24 11.76
CA GLY A 132 -7.65 -4.06 11.59
C GLY A 132 -8.07 -3.02 10.55
N PHE A 133 -7.14 -2.43 9.79
CA PHE A 133 -7.46 -1.63 8.61
C PHE A 133 -7.78 -2.49 7.36
N PRO A 134 -8.69 -2.07 6.48
CA PRO A 134 -9.69 -1.03 6.70
C PRO A 134 -10.78 -1.54 7.67
N ALA A 135 -11.34 -0.62 8.46
CA ALA A 135 -12.49 -0.95 9.29
C ALA A 135 -13.65 -1.44 8.41
N LYS A 136 -14.39 -2.45 8.89
CA LYS A 136 -15.61 -2.89 8.22
C LYS A 136 -16.62 -1.74 8.23
N PRO A 137 -17.30 -1.43 7.11
CA PRO A 137 -18.35 -0.42 7.10
C PRO A 137 -19.42 -0.76 8.14
N ASP A 138 -19.76 0.20 8.99
CA ASP A 138 -20.84 0.13 9.97
C ASP A 138 -22.22 0.43 9.35
N LEU A 139 -22.22 0.99 8.14
CA LEU A 139 -23.41 1.22 7.34
C LEU A 139 -23.99 -0.11 6.85
N LYS A 140 -25.03 -0.59 7.55
CA LYS A 140 -25.91 -1.65 7.05
C LYS A 140 -26.56 -1.17 5.75
N LYS A 141 -26.40 -1.94 4.67
CA LYS A 141 -27.23 -1.79 3.48
C LYS A 141 -28.62 -2.35 3.73
#